data_AF-A0A7X1ZHU9-F1
#
_entry.id   AF-A0A7X1ZHU9-F1
#
_cell.length_a   1.000
_cell.length_b   1.000
_cell.length_c   1.000
_cell.angle_alpha   90.00
_cell.angle_beta   90.00
_cell.angle_gamma   90.00
#
_symmetry.space_group_name_H-M   'P 1'
#
loop_
_entity.id
_entity.type
_entity.pdbx_description
1 polymer ?
#
loop_
_entity_poly.entity_id
_entity_poly.type
_entity_poly.pdbx_seq_one_letter_code
_entity_poly.pdbx_strand_id
1 'polypeptide(L)'
;MNGGNCQNCANSPWVQEANQFIRNNRANAARRAHVTTIEFLLKNGCCGINNRTSIYSILQHLGQQNIYMSREEFQNQVLVELKREGVVATLVYPGPQGGVFIPCDQNDLRIVATQLIGRVVQELANLEGTARQTQLRNMITPLRRRAESVRRRI
;
A
#
# COMPACT_ATOMS: atom_id res chain seq x y z
N MET A 1 -12.25 -20.32 6.70
CA MET A 1 -12.71 -18.96 7.06
C MET A 1 -12.56 -18.11 5.82
N ASN A 2 -13.66 -17.80 5.12
CA ASN A 2 -13.63 -16.95 3.94
C ASN A 2 -14.16 -15.56 4.34
N GLY A 3 -13.31 -14.53 4.23
CA GLY A 3 -13.78 -13.15 3.99
C GLY A 3 -13.84 -12.16 5.15
N GLY A 4 -13.75 -12.55 6.43
CA GLY A 4 -13.87 -11.59 7.55
C GLY A 4 -15.09 -10.65 7.38
N ASN A 5 -14.99 -9.40 7.84
CA ASN A 5 -16.01 -8.37 7.62
C ASN A 5 -15.93 -7.74 6.21
N CYS A 6 -15.12 -8.28 5.30
CA CYS A 6 -15.00 -7.81 3.91
C CYS A 6 -16.02 -8.49 2.97
N GLN A 7 -17.27 -8.64 3.40
CA GLN A 7 -18.30 -9.39 2.66
C GLN A 7 -18.54 -8.84 1.24
N ASN A 8 -18.55 -7.51 1.09
CA ASN A 8 -18.73 -6.84 -0.21
C ASN A 8 -17.54 -7.01 -1.17
N CYS A 9 -16.40 -7.52 -0.67
CA CYS A 9 -15.19 -7.76 -1.45
C CYS A 9 -14.79 -9.24 -1.40
N ALA A 10 -15.69 -10.16 -1.03
CA ALA A 10 -15.33 -11.57 -0.83
C ALA A 10 -14.74 -12.25 -2.09
N ASN A 11 -15.17 -11.80 -3.28
CA ASN A 11 -14.68 -12.28 -4.58
C ASN A 11 -13.49 -11.48 -5.13
N SER A 12 -12.97 -10.50 -4.38
CA SER A 12 -11.78 -9.73 -4.75
C SER A 12 -10.57 -10.66 -4.86
N PRO A 13 -9.78 -10.61 -5.96
CA PRO A 13 -8.51 -11.32 -6.05
C PRO A 13 -7.57 -11.00 -4.90
N TRP A 14 -7.55 -9.74 -4.42
CA TRP A 14 -6.72 -9.32 -3.29
C TRP A 14 -7.18 -9.89 -1.96
N VAL A 15 -8.50 -10.04 -1.76
CA VAL A 15 -9.05 -10.73 -0.57
C VAL A 15 -8.74 -12.23 -0.63
N GLN A 16 -8.81 -12.84 -1.80
CA GLN A 16 -8.41 -14.25 -1.97
C GLN A 16 -6.92 -14.45 -1.67
N GLU A 17 -6.06 -13.56 -2.18
CA GLU A 17 -4.63 -13.56 -1.93
C GLU A 17 -4.30 -13.30 -0.46
N ALA A 18 -5.01 -12.38 0.19
CA ALA A 18 -4.90 -12.14 1.64
C ALA A 18 -5.18 -13.40 2.45
N ASN A 19 -6.27 -14.11 2.12
CA ASN A 19 -6.62 -15.36 2.80
C ASN A 19 -5.60 -16.48 2.50
N GLN A 20 -5.06 -16.53 1.28
CA GLN A 20 -4.03 -17.49 0.90
C GLN A 20 -2.71 -17.22 1.62
N PHE A 21 -2.29 -15.95 1.70
CA PHE A 21 -1.12 -15.53 2.46
C PHE A 21 -1.21 -15.96 3.92
N ILE A 22 -2.35 -15.75 4.58
CA ILE A 22 -2.57 -16.20 5.97
C ILE A 22 -2.42 -17.71 6.06
N ARG A 23 -3.08 -18.49 5.19
CA ARG A 23 -2.98 -19.96 5.22
C ARG A 23 -1.54 -20.45 5.10
N ASN A 24 -0.77 -19.86 4.21
CA ASN A 24 0.61 -20.26 3.93
C ASN A 24 1.59 -19.86 5.04
N ASN A 25 1.31 -18.78 5.77
CA ASN A 25 2.27 -18.17 6.69
C ASN A 25 1.85 -18.20 8.17
N ARG A 26 0.66 -18.73 8.51
CA ARG A 26 0.14 -18.70 9.89
C ARG A 26 1.08 -19.37 10.91
N ALA A 27 1.79 -20.43 10.52
CA ALA A 27 2.75 -21.12 11.38
C ALA A 27 4.18 -20.52 11.32
N ASN A 28 4.41 -19.52 10.46
CA ASN A 28 5.72 -18.92 10.27
C ASN A 28 5.92 -17.74 11.24
N ALA A 29 6.74 -17.95 12.27
CA ALA A 29 7.03 -16.95 13.29
C ALA A 29 7.61 -15.64 12.70
N ALA A 30 8.41 -15.72 11.62
CA ALA A 30 8.99 -14.55 10.97
C ALA A 30 7.95 -13.69 10.24
N ARG A 31 6.80 -14.27 9.87
CA ARG A 31 5.69 -13.57 9.20
C ARG A 31 4.54 -13.23 10.15
N ARG A 32 4.75 -13.37 11.47
CA ARG A 32 3.70 -13.15 12.47
C ARG A 32 3.09 -11.75 12.36
N ALA A 33 3.90 -10.70 12.23
CA ALA A 33 3.40 -9.32 12.07
C ALA A 33 2.58 -9.13 10.78
N HIS A 34 3.00 -9.75 9.67
CA HIS A 34 2.29 -9.71 8.38
C HIS A 34 0.93 -10.39 8.47
N VAL A 35 0.90 -11.61 9.02
CA VAL A 35 -0.34 -12.38 9.20
C VAL A 35 -1.31 -11.63 10.10
N THR A 36 -0.85 -11.16 11.27
CA THR A 36 -1.69 -10.37 12.19
C THR A 36 -2.22 -9.09 11.55
N THR A 37 -1.42 -8.43 10.70
CA THR A 37 -1.85 -7.24 9.96
C THR A 37 -2.98 -7.56 8.98
N ILE A 38 -2.85 -8.63 8.19
CA ILE A 38 -3.90 -9.01 7.23
C ILE A 38 -5.16 -9.46 7.97
N GLU A 39 -5.02 -10.24 9.04
CA GLU A 39 -6.14 -10.68 9.87
C GLU A 39 -6.88 -9.48 10.48
N PHE A 40 -6.14 -8.46 10.94
CA PHE A 40 -6.72 -7.19 11.39
C PHE A 40 -7.53 -6.50 10.29
N LEU A 41 -6.97 -6.36 9.08
CA LEU A 41 -7.65 -5.71 7.96
C LEU A 41 -8.93 -6.45 7.57
N LEU A 42 -8.87 -7.78 7.43
CA LEU A 42 -10.02 -8.61 7.09
C LEU A 42 -11.09 -8.59 8.19
N LYS A 43 -10.70 -8.71 9.46
CA LYS A 43 -11.63 -8.71 10.60
C LYS A 43 -12.35 -7.38 10.75
N ASN A 44 -11.70 -6.26 10.45
CA ASN A 44 -12.29 -4.93 10.56
C ASN A 44 -12.95 -4.44 9.27
N GLY A 45 -13.02 -5.26 8.21
CA GLY A 45 -13.67 -4.88 6.96
C GLY A 45 -12.90 -3.80 6.19
N CYS A 46 -11.57 -3.71 6.38
CA CYS A 46 -10.70 -2.73 5.72
C CYS A 46 -10.40 -3.11 4.26
N CYS A 47 -11.46 -3.40 3.50
CA CYS A 47 -11.41 -3.73 2.08
C CYS A 47 -12.03 -2.60 1.25
N GLY A 48 -11.30 -2.16 0.23
CA GLY A 48 -11.62 -0.98 -0.57
C GLY A 48 -11.03 0.32 -0.01
N ILE A 49 -10.74 1.27 -0.91
CA ILE A 49 -10.11 2.56 -0.57
C ILE A 49 -10.85 3.36 0.53
N ASN A 50 -12.17 3.27 0.52
CA ASN A 50 -13.03 4.02 1.45
C ASN A 50 -13.02 3.44 2.87
N ASN A 51 -12.61 2.18 3.04
CA ASN A 51 -12.55 1.48 4.33
C ASN A 51 -11.12 1.38 4.87
N ARG A 52 -10.19 2.19 4.35
CA ARG A 52 -8.79 2.20 4.79
C ARG A 52 -8.65 2.54 6.26
N THR A 53 -7.59 2.00 6.87
CA THR A 53 -7.25 2.23 8.27
C THR A 53 -5.88 2.88 8.42
N SER A 54 -5.65 3.53 9.55
CA SER A 54 -4.38 4.18 9.83
C SER A 54 -3.30 3.16 10.23
N ILE A 55 -2.04 3.45 9.93
CA ILE A 55 -0.90 2.64 10.42
C ILE A 55 -0.90 2.59 11.96
N TYR A 56 -1.26 3.69 12.60
CA TYR A 56 -1.34 3.77 14.06
C TYR A 56 -2.32 2.74 14.64
N SER A 57 -3.51 2.61 14.05
CA SER A 57 -4.51 1.61 14.47
C SER A 57 -4.00 0.18 14.32
N ILE A 58 -3.25 -0.11 13.26
CA ILE A 58 -2.63 -1.43 13.05
C ILE A 58 -1.55 -1.68 14.11
N LEU A 59 -0.68 -0.70 14.37
CA LEU A 59 0.38 -0.81 15.38
C LEU A 59 -0.18 -1.00 16.79
N GLN A 60 -1.26 -0.31 17.14
CA GLN A 60 -1.96 -0.54 18.42
C GLN A 60 -2.45 -1.99 18.53
N HIS A 61 -3.03 -2.54 17.45
CA HIS A 61 -3.46 -3.93 17.43
C HIS A 61 -2.29 -4.91 17.54
N LEU A 62 -1.19 -4.66 16.82
CA LEU A 62 0.03 -5.46 16.93
C LEU A 62 0.60 -5.45 18.36
N GLY A 63 0.61 -4.28 19.01
CA GLY A 63 1.03 -4.14 20.41
C GLY A 63 0.18 -4.98 21.37
N GLN A 64 -1.14 -5.02 21.18
CA GLN A 64 -2.05 -5.91 21.94
C GLN A 64 -1.73 -7.39 21.75
N GLN A 65 -1.10 -7.76 20.64
CA GLN A 65 -0.62 -9.13 20.36
C GLN A 65 0.84 -9.36 20.80
N ASN A 66 1.42 -8.44 21.59
CA ASN A 66 2.82 -8.43 21.99
C ASN A 66 3.81 -8.36 20.81
N ILE A 67 3.43 -7.66 19.74
CA ILE A 67 4.28 -7.37 18.57
C ILE A 67 4.53 -5.86 18.56
N TYR A 68 5.64 -5.45 19.14
CA TYR A 68 6.02 -4.03 19.23
C TYR A 68 6.97 -3.69 18.10
N MET A 69 6.64 -2.65 17.35
CA MET A 69 7.50 -2.10 16.30
C MET A 69 7.16 -0.62 16.10
N SER A 70 8.15 0.14 15.66
CA SER A 70 7.96 1.52 15.25
C SER A 70 7.18 1.60 13.94
N ARG A 71 6.65 2.80 13.65
CA ARG A 71 6.01 3.09 12.37
C ARG A 71 6.94 2.85 11.19
N GLU A 72 8.22 3.19 11.32
CA GLU A 72 9.20 3.03 10.27
C GLU A 72 9.49 1.55 9.98
N GLU A 73 9.73 0.75 11.03
CA GLU A 73 9.93 -0.70 10.90
C GLU A 73 8.71 -1.36 10.25
N PHE A 74 7.50 -1.03 10.71
CA PHE A 74 6.28 -1.56 10.12
C PHE A 74 6.14 -1.20 8.63
N GLN A 75 6.42 0.04 8.26
CA GLN A 75 6.38 0.47 6.86
C GLN A 75 7.39 -0.28 6.01
N ASN A 76 8.63 -0.43 6.49
CA ASN A 76 9.75 -0.96 5.71
C ASN A 76 9.82 -2.49 5.67
N GLN A 77 9.38 -3.17 6.74
CA GLN A 77 9.48 -4.63 6.85
C GLN A 77 8.13 -5.31 6.55
N VAL A 78 7.02 -4.77 7.04
CA VAL A 78 5.71 -5.40 6.89
C VAL A 78 4.99 -4.91 5.65
N LEU A 79 4.74 -3.60 5.55
CA LEU A 79 3.93 -3.07 4.44
C LEU A 79 4.62 -3.19 3.08
N VAL A 80 5.94 -3.02 2.99
CA VAL A 80 6.68 -3.21 1.73
C VAL A 80 6.49 -4.63 1.22
N GLU A 81 6.64 -5.63 2.08
CA GLU A 81 6.47 -7.03 1.69
C GLU A 81 5.02 -7.33 1.32
N LEU A 82 4.04 -6.93 2.14
CA LEU A 82 2.63 -7.16 1.82
C LEU A 82 2.18 -6.50 0.50
N LYS A 83 2.77 -5.36 0.14
CA LYS A 83 2.54 -4.72 -1.17
C LYS A 83 3.16 -5.53 -2.32
N ARG A 84 4.35 -6.10 -2.13
CA ARG A 84 5.03 -6.95 -3.12
C ARG A 84 4.30 -8.27 -3.35
N GLU A 85 3.73 -8.82 -2.29
CA GLU A 85 2.86 -10.01 -2.33
C GLU A 85 1.48 -9.69 -2.95
N GLY A 86 1.20 -8.43 -3.30
CA GLY A 86 -0.07 -8.05 -3.92
C GLY A 86 -1.28 -8.18 -3.00
N VAL A 87 -1.09 -8.11 -1.68
CA VAL A 87 -2.18 -8.31 -0.70
C VAL A 87 -2.80 -6.98 -0.27
N VAL A 88 -1.97 -5.96 -0.03
CA VAL A 88 -2.42 -4.67 0.50
C VAL A 88 -2.03 -3.52 -0.42
N ALA A 89 -2.79 -2.44 -0.36
CA ALA A 89 -2.44 -1.16 -0.93
C ALA A 89 -2.33 -0.10 0.17
N THR A 90 -1.57 0.96 -0.13
CA THR A 90 -1.41 2.10 0.76
C THR A 90 -1.64 3.38 -0.01
N LEU A 91 -2.49 4.27 0.53
CA LEU A 91 -2.60 5.64 0.04
C LEU A 91 -1.58 6.52 0.75
N VAL A 92 -0.78 7.20 -0.05
CA VAL A 92 0.30 8.05 0.42
C VAL A 92 -0.10 9.51 0.21
N TYR A 93 -1.03 10.00 1.02
CA TYR A 93 -1.28 11.45 1.13
C TYR A 93 -0.34 12.05 2.19
N PRO A 94 0.25 13.23 1.94
CA PRO A 94 0.72 14.06 3.04
C PRO A 94 -0.49 14.48 3.91
N GLY A 95 -0.46 14.12 5.19
CA GLY A 95 -1.53 14.42 6.15
C GLY A 95 -2.35 13.20 6.62
N PRO A 96 -3.43 13.41 7.38
CA PRO A 96 -4.21 12.34 8.05
C PRO A 96 -5.01 11.42 7.10
N GLN A 97 -4.92 11.63 5.79
CA GLN A 97 -5.71 10.92 4.79
C GLN A 97 -5.05 9.64 4.24
N GLY A 98 -3.79 9.39 4.57
CA GLY A 98 -3.11 8.14 4.23
C GLY A 98 -3.71 6.94 4.97
N GLY A 99 -3.61 5.74 4.39
CA GLY A 99 -4.17 4.54 5.01
C GLY A 99 -3.81 3.25 4.28
N VAL A 100 -3.96 2.15 5.00
CA VAL A 100 -3.73 0.77 4.53
C VAL A 100 -5.07 0.08 4.34
N PHE A 101 -5.21 -0.68 3.26
CA PHE A 101 -6.42 -1.45 2.96
C PHE A 101 -6.09 -2.63 2.02
N ILE A 102 -7.02 -3.57 1.92
CA ILE A 102 -6.99 -4.64 0.90
C ILE A 102 -7.85 -4.16 -0.27
N PRO A 103 -7.35 -4.09 -1.51
CA PRO A 103 -8.16 -3.63 -2.64
C PRO A 103 -9.40 -4.51 -2.88
N CYS A 104 -10.51 -3.88 -3.25
CA CYS A 104 -11.75 -4.57 -3.61
C CYS A 104 -11.82 -4.85 -5.11
N ASP A 105 -11.35 -3.91 -5.93
CA ASP A 105 -11.39 -3.99 -7.38
C ASP A 105 -10.18 -3.30 -8.06
N GLN A 106 -10.16 -3.30 -9.39
CA GLN A 106 -9.11 -2.61 -10.16
C GLN A 106 -9.19 -1.08 -10.05
N ASN A 107 -10.35 -0.50 -9.74
CA ASN A 107 -10.49 0.96 -9.62
C ASN A 107 -9.70 1.47 -8.40
N ASP A 108 -9.74 0.73 -7.29
CA ASP A 108 -8.87 1.02 -6.13
C ASP A 108 -7.39 1.11 -6.53
N LEU A 109 -6.92 0.16 -7.33
CA LEU A 109 -5.54 0.17 -7.82
C LEU A 109 -5.27 1.31 -8.80
N ARG A 110 -6.20 1.64 -9.69
CA ARG A 110 -6.06 2.82 -10.58
C ARG A 110 -5.92 4.10 -9.78
N ILE A 111 -6.67 4.26 -8.70
CA ILE A 111 -6.58 5.44 -7.82
C ILE A 111 -5.19 5.49 -7.16
N VAL A 112 -4.73 4.38 -6.58
CA VAL A 112 -3.40 4.32 -5.95
C VAL A 112 -2.29 4.58 -6.97
N ALA A 113 -2.34 3.95 -8.15
CA ALA A 113 -1.36 4.12 -9.21
C ALA A 113 -1.34 5.56 -9.72
N THR A 114 -2.50 6.17 -9.95
CA THR A 114 -2.63 7.58 -10.37
C THR A 114 -1.95 8.51 -9.37
N GLN A 115 -2.14 8.29 -8.08
CA GLN A 115 -1.51 9.11 -7.03
C GLN A 115 0.00 8.90 -6.96
N LEU A 116 0.46 7.64 -6.94
CA LEU A 116 1.90 7.33 -6.87
C LEU A 116 2.65 7.91 -8.08
N ILE A 117 2.12 7.71 -9.29
CA ILE A 117 2.73 8.24 -10.51
C ILE A 117 2.62 9.76 -10.54
N GLY A 118 1.50 10.34 -10.08
CA GLY A 118 1.34 11.78 -9.91
C GLY A 118 2.45 12.37 -9.03
N ARG A 119 2.76 11.72 -7.91
CA ARG A 119 3.87 12.12 -7.04
C ARG A 119 5.22 11.97 -7.72
N VAL A 120 5.49 10.87 -8.41
CA VAL A 120 6.73 10.69 -9.17
C VAL A 120 6.90 11.80 -10.21
N VAL A 121 5.85 12.15 -10.95
CA VAL A 121 5.86 13.27 -11.90
C VAL A 121 6.21 14.59 -11.20
N GLN A 122 5.61 14.86 -10.03
CA GLN A 122 5.87 16.08 -9.27
C GLN A 122 7.32 16.14 -8.78
N GLU A 123 7.85 15.05 -8.20
CA GLU A 123 9.24 15.02 -7.73
C GLU A 123 10.23 15.14 -8.88
N LEU A 124 9.94 14.55 -10.05
CA LEU A 124 10.75 14.73 -11.24
C LEU A 124 10.69 16.18 -11.76
N ALA A 125 9.54 16.85 -11.68
CA ALA A 125 9.43 18.26 -12.04
C ALA A 125 10.23 19.16 -11.08
N ASN A 126 10.14 18.89 -9.77
CA ASN A 126 10.94 19.59 -8.75
C ASN A 126 12.43 19.39 -9.02
N LEU A 127 12.86 18.15 -9.26
CA LEU A 127 14.25 17.83 -9.57
C LEU A 127 14.72 18.45 -10.89
N GLU A 128 13.88 18.49 -11.93
CA GLU A 128 14.18 19.18 -13.19
C GLU A 128 14.44 20.68 -12.95
N GLY A 129 13.63 21.30 -12.08
CA GLY A 129 13.79 22.69 -11.65
C GLY A 129 15.11 22.93 -10.90
N THR A 130 15.44 22.07 -9.93
CA THR A 130 16.71 22.14 -9.18
C THR A 130 17.92 21.92 -10.10
N ALA A 131 17.81 21.00 -11.06
CA ALA A 131 18.88 20.63 -11.98
C ALA A 131 19.00 21.55 -13.20
N ARG A 132 18.26 22.68 -13.26
CA ARG A 132 18.03 23.47 -14.48
C ARG A 132 19.28 23.82 -15.28
N GLN A 133 20.40 24.11 -14.60
CA GLN A 133 21.66 24.53 -15.21
C GLN A 133 22.70 23.39 -15.30
N THR A 134 22.29 22.15 -15.10
CA THR A 134 23.18 20.99 -15.09
C THR A 134 22.81 20.00 -16.19
N GLN A 135 23.75 19.13 -16.56
CA GLN A 135 23.49 18.05 -17.52
C GLN A 135 22.43 17.05 -17.03
N LEU A 136 22.18 16.97 -15.71
CA LEU A 136 21.15 16.11 -15.13
C LEU A 136 19.75 16.45 -15.66
N ARG A 137 19.48 17.72 -15.99
CA ARG A 137 18.21 18.13 -16.60
C ARG A 137 17.86 17.32 -17.86
N ASN A 138 18.87 17.03 -18.69
CA ASN A 138 18.69 16.30 -19.93
C ASN A 138 18.32 14.82 -19.69
N MET A 139 18.67 14.27 -18.51
CA MET A 139 18.28 12.93 -18.09
C MET A 139 16.90 12.91 -17.42
N ILE A 140 16.57 13.93 -16.62
CA ILE A 140 15.32 14.02 -15.86
C ILE A 140 14.12 14.32 -16.77
N THR A 141 14.29 15.23 -17.74
CA THR A 141 13.19 15.69 -18.61
C THR A 141 12.50 14.53 -19.36
N PRO A 142 13.24 13.60 -20.02
CA PRO A 142 12.62 12.44 -20.66
C PRO A 142 11.93 11.50 -19.67
N LEU A 143 12.51 11.30 -18.47
CA LEU A 143 11.92 10.45 -17.43
C LEU A 143 10.57 11.02 -16.95
N ARG A 144 10.49 12.33 -16.72
CA ARG A 144 9.24 13.02 -16.37
C ARG A 144 8.18 12.83 -17.45
N ARG A 145 8.53 13.07 -18.73
CA ARG A 145 7.59 12.89 -19.85
C ARG A 145 7.08 11.45 -19.97
N ARG A 146 7.93 10.46 -19.72
CA ARG A 146 7.52 9.05 -19.67
C ARG A 146 6.55 8.80 -18.52
N ALA A 147 6.84 9.27 -17.32
CA ALA A 147 5.95 9.14 -16.16
C ALA A 147 4.59 9.82 -16.41
N GLU A 148 4.56 10.99 -17.04
CA GLU A 148 3.32 11.67 -17.45
C GLU A 148 2.51 10.87 -18.47
N SER A 149 3.17 10.24 -19.43
CA SER A 149 2.51 9.38 -20.42
C SER A 149 1.86 8.17 -19.76
N VAL A 150 2.55 7.52 -18.81
CA VAL A 150 1.98 6.43 -18.01
C VAL A 150 0.77 6.93 -17.22
N ARG A 151 0.88 8.08 -16.56
CA ARG A 151 -0.22 8.68 -15.78
C ARG A 151 -1.50 8.90 -16.60
N ARG A 152 -1.38 9.25 -17.89
CA ARG A 152 -2.54 9.50 -18.77
C ARG A 152 -3.21 8.22 -19.28
N ARG A 153 -2.58 7.06 -19.09
CA ARG A 153 -3.03 5.76 -19.61
C ARG A 153 -3.63 4.85 -18.55
N ILE A 154 -3.60 5.27 -17.29
CA ILE A 154 -4.17 4.58 -16.13
C ILE A 154 -5.45 5.31 -15.73
#